data_AF-A0A1G7MXR6-F1
#
_entry.id   AF-A0A1G7MXR6-F1
#
_cell.length_a   1.000
_cell.length_b   1.000
_cell.length_c   1.000
_cell.angle_alpha   90.00
_cell.angle_beta   90.00
_cell.angle_gamma   90.00
#
_symmetry.space_group_name_H-M   'P 1'
#
loop_
_entity.id
_entity.type
_entity.pdbx_description
1 polymer ?
#
loop_
_entity_poly.entity_id
_entity_poly.type
_entity_poly.pdbx_seq_one_letter_code
_entity_poly.pdbx_strand_id
1 'polypeptide(L)'
;MDQNIKLIDLWGAEIWMEISVHAFKRKRERDILLSLVFNDIKSAEEQLGEIKRGNTFVIIDSFANISIVGTVEDFNKIKIITVVNKGKDFIAKNPYDKIIILD
;
A
#
# COMPACT_ATOMS: atom_id res chain seq x y z
N MET A 1 -2.87 -16.65 -15.26
CA MET A 1 -3.16 -15.28 -14.81
C MET A 1 -2.72 -15.20 -13.37
N ASP A 2 -1.57 -14.59 -13.09
CA ASP A 2 -1.11 -14.42 -11.72
C ASP A 2 -2.16 -13.58 -10.98
N GLN A 3 -2.70 -14.12 -9.90
CA GLN A 3 -3.72 -13.45 -9.11
C GLN A 3 -3.08 -12.22 -8.45
N ASN A 4 -3.25 -11.06 -9.08
CA ASN A 4 -2.87 -9.75 -8.56
C ASN A 4 -3.78 -9.31 -7.40
N ILE A 5 -4.55 -10.22 -6.82
CA ILE A 5 -5.57 -9.93 -5.82
C ILE A 5 -5.32 -10.86 -4.64
N LYS A 6 -5.30 -10.29 -3.44
CA LYS A 6 -5.18 -11.03 -2.18
C LYS A 6 -6.24 -10.54 -1.21
N LEU A 7 -6.89 -11.48 -0.53
CA LEU A 7 -7.77 -11.19 0.59
C LEU A 7 -6.93 -11.04 1.88
N ILE A 8 -7.14 -9.96 2.63
CA ILE A 8 -6.55 -9.76 3.95
C ILE A 8 -7.61 -9.34 4.95
N ASP A 9 -7.38 -9.65 6.22
CA ASP A 9 -8.19 -9.15 7.33
C ASP A 9 -7.65 -7.77 7.74
N LEU A 10 -8.54 -6.77 7.72
CA LEU A 10 -8.37 -5.43 8.29
C LEU A 10 -9.70 -5.00 8.91
N TRP A 11 -9.64 -4.35 10.06
CA TRP A 11 -10.78 -3.85 10.82
C TRP A 11 -11.80 -4.96 11.18
N GLY A 12 -11.32 -6.19 11.33
CA GLY A 12 -12.16 -7.37 11.55
C GLY A 12 -13.03 -7.75 10.34
N ALA A 13 -12.64 -7.34 9.13
CA ALA A 13 -13.34 -7.62 7.89
C ALA A 13 -12.38 -8.07 6.78
N GLU A 14 -12.89 -8.87 5.84
CA GLU A 14 -12.13 -9.30 4.67
C GLU A 14 -12.06 -8.19 3.61
N ILE A 15 -10.86 -7.67 3.38
CA ILE A 15 -10.56 -6.62 2.42
C ILE A 15 -9.80 -7.20 1.22
N TRP A 16 -10.28 -6.88 0.03
CA TRP A 16 -9.63 -7.21 -1.23
C TRP A 16 -8.50 -6.23 -1.51
N MET A 17 -7.27 -6.72 -1.55
CA MET A 17 -6.13 -5.96 -2.06
C MET A 17 -5.83 -6.31 -3.50
N GLU A 18 -5.94 -5.32 -4.39
CA GLU A 18 -5.53 -5.41 -5.79
C GLU A 18 -4.15 -4.77 -5.98
N ILE A 19 -3.17 -5.53 -6.46
CA ILE A 19 -1.88 -5.02 -6.90
C ILE A 19 -1.98 -4.63 -8.37
N SER A 20 -1.80 -3.34 -8.68
CA SER A 20 -1.81 -2.91 -10.08
C SER A 20 -0.69 -3.59 -10.88
N VAL A 21 -0.88 -3.74 -12.20
CA VAL A 21 0.19 -4.26 -13.09
C VAL A 21 1.46 -3.42 -12.98
N HIS A 22 1.32 -2.11 -12.75
CA HIS A 22 2.46 -1.21 -12.54
C HIS A 22 3.19 -1.56 -11.24
N ALA A 23 2.48 -1.69 -10.12
CA ALA A 23 3.05 -2.11 -8.84
C ALA A 23 3.72 -3.50 -8.93
N PHE A 24 3.06 -4.44 -9.60
CA PHE A 24 3.57 -5.79 -9.78
C PHE A 24 4.87 -5.85 -10.59
N LYS A 25 4.99 -5.00 -11.62
CA LYS A 25 6.23 -4.80 -12.37
C LYS A 25 7.31 -4.17 -11.49
N ARG A 26 6.98 -3.08 -10.78
CA ARG A 26 7.94 -2.36 -9.93
C ARG A 26 8.53 -3.21 -8.81
N LYS A 27 7.71 -4.01 -8.13
CA LYS A 27 8.20 -4.89 -7.07
C LYS A 27 9.13 -5.99 -7.60
N ARG A 28 8.88 -6.50 -8.82
CA ARG A 28 9.77 -7.47 -9.47
C ARG A 28 11.10 -6.85 -9.89
N GLU A 29 11.06 -5.64 -10.45
CA GLU A 29 12.28 -4.90 -10.85
C GLU A 29 13.19 -4.54 -9.67
N ARG A 30 12.61 -4.43 -8.47
CA ARG A 30 13.28 -3.92 -7.26
C ARG A 30 13.43 -4.97 -6.16
N ASP A 31 13.10 -6.23 -6.45
CA ASP A 31 13.13 -7.34 -5.50
C ASP A 31 12.35 -7.07 -4.18
N ILE A 32 11.20 -6.40 -4.29
CA ILE A 32 10.34 -6.11 -3.15
C ILE A 32 9.37 -7.27 -2.93
N LEU A 33 9.40 -7.84 -1.73
CA LEU A 33 8.52 -8.93 -1.34
C LEU A 33 7.07 -8.44 -1.18
N LEU A 34 6.11 -9.14 -1.78
CA LEU A 34 4.68 -8.83 -1.59
C LEU A 34 4.23 -9.00 -0.14
N SER A 35 4.86 -9.91 0.61
CA SER A 35 4.59 -10.08 2.03
C SER A 35 4.86 -8.81 2.83
N LEU A 36 5.92 -8.06 2.50
CA LEU A 36 6.22 -6.77 3.14
C LEU A 36 5.10 -5.77 2.88
N VAL A 37 4.69 -5.63 1.61
CA VAL A 37 3.58 -4.74 1.24
C VAL A 37 2.32 -5.05 2.05
N PHE A 38 2.00 -6.33 2.22
CA PHE A 38 0.82 -6.74 2.98
C PHE A 38 0.97 -6.53 4.48
N ASN A 39 2.17 -6.75 5.03
CA ASN A 39 2.46 -6.51 6.43
C ASN A 39 2.35 -5.01 6.75
N ASP A 40 2.91 -4.15 5.91
CA ASP A 40 2.88 -2.69 6.11
C ASP A 40 1.46 -2.15 6.06
N ILE A 41 0.62 -2.67 5.16
CA ILE A 41 -0.81 -2.33 5.10
C ILE A 41 -1.51 -2.73 6.41
N LYS A 42 -1.20 -3.91 6.96
CA LYS A 42 -1.74 -4.35 8.25
C LYS A 42 -1.22 -3.50 9.41
N SER A 43 0.07 -3.17 9.43
CA SER A 43 0.64 -2.28 10.45
C SER A 43 0.03 -0.88 10.41
N ALA A 44 -0.36 -0.42 9.22
CA ALA A 44 -1.01 0.87 9.00
C ALA A 44 -2.55 0.85 9.18
N GLU A 45 -3.14 -0.27 9.62
CA GLU A 45 -4.59 -0.50 9.64
C GLU A 45 -5.38 0.64 10.31
N GLU A 46 -4.96 1.07 11.51
CA GLU A 46 -5.65 2.12 12.25
C GLU A 46 -5.69 3.45 11.46
N GLN A 47 -4.55 3.84 10.89
CA GLN A 47 -4.41 5.08 10.14
C GLN A 47 -5.10 5.01 8.77
N LEU A 48 -5.12 3.83 8.13
CA LEU A 48 -5.86 3.59 6.90
C LEU A 48 -7.37 3.73 7.13
N GLY A 49 -7.86 3.40 8.33
CA GLY A 49 -9.29 3.52 8.69
C GLY A 49 -9.81 4.95 8.69
N GLU A 50 -8.92 5.94 8.84
CA GLU A 50 -9.25 7.37 8.76
C GLU A 50 -9.37 7.89 7.32
N ILE A 51 -8.94 7.09 6.34
CA ILE A 51 -8.81 7.54 4.95
C ILE A 51 -10.16 7.42 4.25
N LYS A 52 -10.62 8.54 3.70
CA LYS A 52 -11.88 8.58 2.94
C LYS A 52 -11.74 7.76 1.65
N ARG A 53 -12.84 7.12 1.27
CA ARG A 53 -12.97 6.44 -0.02
C ARG A 53 -12.53 7.35 -1.17
N GLY A 54 -11.77 6.79 -2.09
CA GLY A 54 -11.22 7.46 -3.27
C GLY A 54 -9.97 8.28 -2.98
N ASN A 55 -9.53 8.39 -1.72
CA ASN A 55 -8.28 9.07 -1.38
C ASN A 55 -7.09 8.12 -1.48
N THR A 56 -5.98 8.70 -1.91
CA THR A 56 -4.69 8.04 -2.02
C THR A 56 -3.96 8.12 -0.69
N PHE A 57 -3.23 7.06 -0.39
CA PHE A 57 -2.35 6.97 0.76
C PHE A 57 -0.95 6.60 0.31
N VAL A 58 0.02 6.98 1.13
CA VAL A 58 1.41 6.62 0.99
C VAL A 58 1.85 6.04 2.32
N ILE A 59 2.27 4.77 2.32
CA ILE A 59 2.96 4.18 3.46
C ILE A 59 4.45 4.26 3.18
N ILE A 60 5.20 4.80 4.13
CA ILE A 60 6.66 4.84 4.13
C ILE A 60 7.13 3.89 5.23
N ASP A 61 7.72 2.77 4.85
CA ASP A 61 8.42 1.88 5.77
C ASP A 61 9.90 2.24 5.77
N SER A 62 10.32 2.83 6.88
CA SER A 62 11.67 3.25 7.17
C SER A 62 12.65 2.09 7.31
N PHE A 63 12.20 0.96 7.86
CA PHE A 63 13.04 -0.21 8.12
C PHE A 63 13.24 -1.06 6.87
N ALA A 64 12.15 -1.39 6.18
CA ALA A 64 12.23 -2.16 4.94
C ALA A 64 12.71 -1.30 3.76
N ASN A 65 12.83 0.02 3.94
CA ASN A 65 13.23 0.99 2.93
C ASN A 65 12.32 0.92 1.68
N ILE A 66 11.01 0.78 1.90
CA ILE A 66 10.02 0.77 0.83
C ILE A 66 8.97 1.85 1.05
N SER A 67 8.33 2.22 -0.04
CA SER A 67 7.21 3.15 -0.03
C SER A 67 6.12 2.59 -0.92
N ILE A 68 4.92 2.52 -0.36
CA ILE A 68 3.75 1.91 -0.97
C ILE A 68 2.75 3.02 -1.23
N VAL A 69 2.31 3.16 -2.47
CA VAL A 69 1.25 4.09 -2.83
C VAL A 69 0.01 3.27 -3.16
N GLY A 70 -1.10 3.59 -2.50
CA GLY A 70 -2.36 2.93 -2.74
C GLY A 70 -3.55 3.86 -2.63
N THR A 71 -4.73 3.34 -2.92
CA THR A 71 -6.00 4.05 -2.83
C THR A 71 -7.03 3.14 -2.17
N VAL A 72 -7.85 3.71 -1.31
CA VAL A 72 -9.04 3.04 -0.78
C VAL A 72 -10.15 3.18 -1.82
N GLU A 73 -10.36 2.17 -2.67
CA GLU A 73 -11.36 2.24 -3.76
C GLU A 73 -12.80 2.06 -3.23
N ASP A 74 -12.97 1.17 -2.25
CA ASP A 74 -14.24 0.91 -1.57
C ASP A 74 -14.02 0.41 -0.14
N PHE A 75 -15.09 0.29 0.66
CA PHE A 75 -15.04 -0.17 2.05
C PHE A 75 -14.38 -1.54 2.23
N ASN A 76 -14.41 -2.39 1.21
CA ASN A 76 -13.81 -3.72 1.20
C ASN A 76 -12.71 -3.88 0.14
N LYS A 77 -12.18 -2.77 -0.40
CA LYS A 77 -11.20 -2.83 -1.48
C LYS A 77 -10.12 -1.75 -1.39
N ILE A 78 -8.88 -2.21 -1.33
CA ILE A 78 -7.67 -1.38 -1.43
C ILE A 78 -6.95 -1.73 -2.72
N LYS A 79 -6.46 -0.70 -3.43
CA LYS A 79 -5.62 -0.88 -4.61
C LYS A 79 -4.22 -0.34 -4.38
N ILE A 80 -3.23 -1.17 -4.57
CA ILE A 80 -1.82 -0.77 -4.55
C ILE A 80 -1.43 -0.30 -5.95
N ILE A 81 -1.20 1.00 -6.09
CA ILE A 81 -0.89 1.66 -7.35
C ILE A 81 0.58 1.44 -7.72
N THR A 82 1.49 1.64 -6.77
CA THR A 82 2.92 1.44 -6.99
C THR A 82 3.65 1.10 -5.70
N VAL A 83 4.81 0.48 -5.83
CA VAL A 83 5.73 0.19 -4.72
C VAL A 83 7.14 0.51 -5.18
N VAL A 84 7.90 1.23 -4.36
CA VAL A 84 9.27 1.67 -4.66
C VAL A 84 10.18 1.49 -3.46
N ASN A 85 11.48 1.35 -3.71
CA ASN A 85 12.53 1.21 -2.69
C ASN A 85 13.10 2.58 -2.30
N LYS A 86 12.24 3.47 -1.80
CA LYS A 86 12.63 4.84 -1.44
C LYS A 86 12.55 5.13 0.05
N GLY A 87 11.80 4.36 0.84
CA GLY A 87 11.62 4.61 2.27
C GLY A 87 11.40 6.10 2.57
N LYS A 88 12.25 6.66 3.44
CA LYS A 88 12.23 8.08 3.85
C LYS A 88 12.51 9.07 2.71
N ASP A 89 13.16 8.64 1.63
CA ASP A 89 13.46 9.47 0.46
C ASP A 89 12.28 9.57 -0.52
N PHE A 90 11.13 8.99 -0.18
CA PHE A 90 9.94 9.08 -1.00
C PHE A 90 9.27 10.45 -0.85
N ILE A 91 9.06 11.10 -1.99
CA ILE A 91 8.36 12.38 -2.08
C ILE A 91 7.00 12.12 -2.70
N ALA A 92 5.95 12.27 -1.89
CA ALA A 92 4.57 12.21 -2.36
C ALA A 92 4.34 13.33 -3.39
N LYS A 93 3.72 12.98 -4.52
CA LYS A 93 3.50 13.94 -5.62
C LYS A 93 2.25 14.76 -5.43
N ASN A 94 1.27 14.22 -4.71
CA ASN A 94 -0.02 14.85 -4.51
C ASN A 94 -0.12 15.32 -3.05
N PRO A 95 -0.35 16.62 -2.79
CA PRO A 95 -0.39 17.17 -1.43
C PRO A 95 -1.57 16.64 -0.60
N TYR A 96 -2.56 16.03 -1.24
CA TYR A 96 -3.72 15.44 -0.55
C TYR A 96 -3.51 13.96 -0.19
N ASP A 97 -2.37 13.36 -0.54
CA ASP A 97 -2.07 12.00 -0.15
C ASP A 97 -1.89 11.93 1.37
N LYS A 98 -2.60 11.01 2.04
CA LYS A 98 -2.35 10.75 3.47
C LYS A 98 -1.04 9.98 3.57
N ILE A 99 -0.05 10.57 4.24
CA ILE A 99 1.24 9.94 4.49
C ILE A 99 1.18 9.21 5.83
N ILE A 100 1.58 7.95 5.81
CA ILE A 100 1.70 7.05 6.96
C ILE A 100 3.17 6.65 7.05
N ILE A 101 3.78 6.86 8.22
CA ILE A 101 5.18 6.51 8.46
C ILE A 101 5.19 5.34 9.43
N LEU A 102 5.82 4.25 9.02
CA LEU A 102 6.14 3.10 9.85
C LEU A 102 7.62 3.22 10.24
N ASP A 103 7.86 3.44 11.53
CA ASP A 103 9.17 3.65 12.17
C ASP A 103 9.44 2.59 13.25
#